data_AF-A0A1T3BL44-F1
#
_entry.id   AF-A0A1T3BL44-F1
#
_cell.length_a   1.000
_cell.length_b   1.000
_cell.length_c   1.000
_cell.angle_alpha   90.00
_cell.angle_beta   90.00
_cell.angle_gamma   90.00
#
_symmetry.space_group_name_H-M   'P 1'
#
loop_
_entity.id
_entity.type
_entity.pdbx_description
1 polymer ?
#
loop_
_entity_poly.entity_id
_entity_poly.type
_entity_poly.pdbx_seq_one_letter_code
_entity_poly.pdbx_strand_id
1 'polypeptide(L)' 'MQYAVVENGMVTNIIVAPEDYVYPFEGKAIASNEAQIGWTYKDGQFYPPVDEEKDDLSFTETTQPETSEDPIEV' A
#
# COMPACT_ATOMS: atom_id res chain seq x y z
N MET A 1 15.32 9.06 -7.43
CA MET A 1 15.56 8.41 -6.13
C MET A 1 14.24 8.27 -5.38
N GLN A 2 14.14 7.28 -4.51
CA GLN A 2 12.99 7.07 -3.63
C GLN A 2 13.40 7.30 -2.19
N TYR A 3 12.51 7.90 -1.41
CA TYR A 3 12.77 8.24 -0.02
C TYR A 3 11.57 7.89 0.84
N ALA A 4 11.80 7.05 1.84
CA ALA A 4 10.80 6.62 2.78
C ALA A 4 10.65 7.65 3.91
N VAL A 5 9.44 8.14 4.09
CA VAL A 5 9.06 8.95 5.26
C VAL A 5 8.69 7.98 6.37
N VAL A 6 9.38 8.10 7.51
CA VAL A 6 9.19 7.19 8.65
C VAL A 6 8.60 7.95 9.83
N GLU A 7 7.45 7.49 10.30
CA GLU A 7 6.77 8.01 11.50
C GLU A 7 6.52 6.85 12.47
N ASN A 8 6.88 7.03 13.74
CA ASN A 8 6.75 5.99 14.77
C ASN A 8 7.36 4.64 14.40
N GLY A 9 8.43 4.64 13.60
CA GLY A 9 9.10 3.42 13.14
C GLY A 9 8.38 2.69 12.00
N MET A 10 7.37 3.29 11.36
CA MET A 10 6.71 2.74 10.17
C MET A 10 6.84 3.70 8.97
N VAL A 11 6.94 3.12 7.78
CA VAL A 11 6.94 3.88 6.53
C VAL A 11 5.51 4.33 6.21
N THR A 12 5.26 5.63 6.28
CA THR A 12 3.93 6.21 6.02
C THR A 12 3.79 6.78 4.61
N ASN A 13 4.91 7.14 3.97
CA ASN A 13 4.90 7.70 2.62
C ASN A 13 6.20 7.39 1.87
N ILE A 14 6.16 7.40 0.53
CA ILE A 14 7.32 7.30 -0.36
C ILE A 14 7.34 8.53 -1.26
N ILE A 15 8.44 9.27 -1.23
CA ILE A 15 8.68 10.42 -2.10
C ILE A 15 9.59 9.99 -3.24
N VAL A 16 9.17 10.28 -4.47
CA VAL A 16 9.99 10.07 -5.66
C VAL A 16 10.52 11.42 -6.12
N ALA A 17 11.83 11.62 -6.04
CA ALA A 17 12.47 12.89 -6.38
C ALA A 17 13.90 12.70 -6.92
N PRO A 18 14.49 13.72 -7.57
CA PRO A 18 15.91 13.77 -7.88
C PRO A 18 16.81 13.64 -6.64
N GLU A 19 18.09 13.33 -6.83
CA GLU A 19 19.05 13.13 -5.73
C GLU A 19 19.37 14.43 -4.97
N ASP A 20 19.31 15.57 -5.66
CA ASP A 20 19.50 16.92 -5.15
C ASP A 20 18.23 17.53 -4.54
N TYR A 21 17.19 16.72 -4.32
CA TYR A 21 15.95 17.19 -3.72
C TYR A 21 16.14 17.60 -2.26
N VAL A 22 15.87 18.87 -1.97
CA VAL A 22 15.88 19.43 -0.62
C VAL A 22 14.47 19.35 -0.04
N TYR A 23 14.31 18.55 1.02
CA TYR A 23 13.04 18.34 1.69
C TYR A 23 12.59 19.59 2.47
N PRO A 24 11.44 20.22 2.15
CA PRO A 24 10.97 21.44 2.83
C PRO A 24 10.06 21.16 4.04
N PHE A 25 9.96 19.91 4.51
CA PHE A 25 9.11 19.51 5.62
C PHE A 25 9.92 19.00 6.82
N GLU A 26 9.30 19.06 8.00
CA GLU A 26 9.85 18.47 9.22
C GLU A 26 9.58 16.96 9.24
N GLY A 27 10.63 16.15 9.36
CA GLY A 27 10.52 14.70 9.37
C GLY A 27 11.79 13.99 8.91
N LYS A 28 11.84 12.66 9.07
CA LYS A 28 12.95 11.83 8.60
C LYS A 28 12.58 11.17 7.27
N ALA A 29 13.20 11.62 6.19
CA ALA A 29 13.17 10.97 4.88
C ALA A 29 14.45 10.15 4.70
N ILE A 30 14.31 8.87 4.36
CA ILE A 30 15.43 7.92 4.25
C ILE A 30 15.49 7.42 2.81
N ALA A 31 16.59 7.68 2.12
CA ALA A 31 16.80 7.17 0.77
C ALA A 31 16.73 5.64 0.77
N SER A 32 15.84 5.06 -0.03
CA SER A 32 15.69 3.61 -0.18
C SER A 32 14.89 3.32 -1.44
N ASN A 33 15.39 2.39 -2.26
CA ASN A 33 14.65 1.88 -3.42
C ASN A 33 13.80 0.63 -3.10
N GLU A 34 13.93 0.09 -1.88
CA GLU A 34 13.30 -1.17 -1.46
C GLU A 34 12.15 -0.95 -0.46
N ALA A 35 12.14 0.20 0.24
CA ALA A 35 11.11 0.50 1.22
C ALA A 35 9.73 0.64 0.57
N GLN A 36 8.70 0.12 1.24
CA GLN A 36 7.31 0.30 0.84
C GLN A 36 6.48 0.81 2.02
N ILE A 37 5.33 1.41 1.71
CA ILE A 37 4.39 1.89 2.72
C ILE A 37 3.93 0.71 3.59
N GLY A 38 3.87 0.93 4.90
CA GLY A 38 3.51 -0.07 5.90
C GLY A 38 4.68 -0.94 6.40
N TRP A 39 5.88 -0.81 5.81
CA TRP A 39 7.06 -1.50 6.32
C TRP A 39 7.52 -0.87 7.64
N THR A 40 8.07 -1.71 8.53
CA THR A 40 8.69 -1.24 9.77
C THR A 40 10.13 -0.82 9.49
N TYR A 41 10.56 0.32 10.02
CA TYR A 41 11.94 0.77 10.00
C TYR A 41 12.56 0.71 11.40
N LYS A 42 13.55 -0.17 11.58
CA LYS A 42 14.22 -0.41 12.86
C LYS A 42 15.69 -0.70 12.63
N ASP A 43 16.57 -0.18 13.49
CA ASP A 43 18.02 -0.46 13.48
C ASP A 43 18.71 -0.19 12.12
N GLY A 44 18.20 0.78 11.35
CA GLY A 44 18.75 1.12 10.03
C GLY A 44 18.14 0.36 8.85
N GLN A 45 17.27 -0.62 9.11
CA GLN A 45 16.75 -1.57 8.13
C GLN A 45 15.22 -1.45 7.99
N PHE A 46 14.71 -1.72 6.79
CA PHE A 46 13.28 -1.88 6.53
C PHE A 46 12.87 -3.35 6.60
N TYR A 47 11.72 -3.62 7.20
CA TYR A 47 11.13 -4.94 7.36
C TYR A 47 9.72 -4.93 6.76
N PRO A 48 9.38 -5.88 5.87
CA PRO A 48 8.03 -6.01 5.38
C PRO A 48 7.07 -6.35 6.53
N PRO A 49 5.78 -5.97 6.42
CA PRO A 49 4.78 -6.47 7.35
C PRO A 49 4.77 -8.01 7.29
N VAL A 50 4.60 -8.64 8.45
CA VAL A 50 4.39 -10.09 8.51
C VAL A 50 3.04 -10.35 7.85
N ASP A 51 2.99 -11.22 6.83
CA ASP A 51 1.72 -11.69 6.31
C ASP A 51 0.95 -12.33 7.48
N GLU A 52 -0.09 -11.66 7.96
CA GLU A 52 -1.14 -12.37 8.69
C GLU A 52 -1.71 -13.38 7.69
N GLU A 53 -1.64 -14.67 8.05
CA GLU A 53 -2.25 -15.74 7.26
C GLU A 53 -3.66 -15.27 6.91
N LYS A 54 -3.90 -15.01 5.62
CA LYS A 54 -5.22 -14.69 5.14
C LYS A 54 -6.05 -15.92 5.45
N ASP A 55 -6.81 -15.89 6.54
CA ASP A 55 -7.98 -16.75 6.67
C ASP A 55 -8.73 -16.57 5.35
N ASP A 56 -8.75 -17.66 4.59
CA ASP A 56 -9.18 -17.73 3.20
C ASP A 56 -10.68 -17.40 3.16
N LEU A 57 -10.99 -16.10 3.18
CA LEU A 57 -12.30 -15.59 2.83
C LEU A 57 -12.39 -15.76 1.31
N SER A 58 -12.56 -17.01 0.89
CA SER A 58 -12.99 -17.37 -0.44
C SER A 58 -14.26 -16.58 -0.72
N PHE A 59 -14.11 -15.53 -1.53
CA PHE A 59 -15.26 -14.89 -2.15
C PHE A 59 -15.78 -15.92 -3.14
N THR A 60 -16.72 -16.75 -2.71
CA THR A 60 -17.57 -17.49 -3.63
C THR A 60 -18.35 -16.44 -4.41
N GLU A 61 -17.87 -16.13 -5.61
CA GLU A 61 -18.59 -15.37 -6.61
C GLU A 61 -19.91 -16.11 -6.86
N THR A 62 -20.95 -15.66 -6.15
CA THR A 62 -22.29 -16.18 -6.32
C THR A 62 -22.77 -15.55 -7.61
N THR A 63 -22.66 -16.30 -8.72
CA THR A 63 -23.30 -15.90 -9.97
C THR A 63 -24.77 -15.65 -9.65
N GLN A 64 -25.18 -14.39 -9.76
CA GLN A 64 -26.54 -13.95 -9.55
C GLN A 64 -27.26 -14.28 -10.87
N PRO A 65 -28.16 -15.27 -10.94
CA PRO A 65 -28.96 -15.45 -12.14
C PRO A 65 -29.83 -14.20 -12.28
N GLU A 66 -29.63 -13.48 -13.37
CA GLU A 66 -30.38 -12.28 -13.70
C GLU A 66 -31.86 -12.67 -13.77
N THR A 67 -32.60 -12.23 -12.76
CA THR A 67 -34.04 -12.46 -12.66
C THR A 67 -34.72 -11.69 -13.77
N SER A 68 -35.57 -12.41 -14.50
CA SER A 68 -36.62 -11.97 -15.42
C SER A 68 -36.94 -10.47 -15.41
N GLU A 69 -36.76 -9.86 -16.58
CA GLU A 69 -37.59 -8.75 -17.02
C GLU A 69 -38.23 -9.14 -18.36
N ASP A 70 -39.51 -9.47 -18.32
CA ASP A 70 -40.40 -9.41 -19.48
C ASP A 70 -41.02 -8.00 -19.45
N PRO A 71 -40.94 -7.21 -20.54
CA PRO A 71 -42.21 -6.67 -21.03
C PRO A 71 -42.33 -6.43 -22.57
N ILE A 72 -43.41 -6.99 -23.13
CA ILE A 72 -44.52 -6.37 -23.92
C ILE A 72 -44.26 -5.74 -25.32
N GLU A 73 -45.10 -6.21 -26.28
CA GLU A 73 -45.63 -5.65 -27.56
C GLU A 73 -44.74 -5.41 -28.81
N VAL A 74 -45.10 -6.06 -29.93
CA VAL A 74 -45.82 -5.47 -31.10
C VAL A 74 -46.66 -6.55 -31.79
#